data_AF-Q3MJK0-F1
#
_entry.id   AF-Q3MJK0-F1
#
_cell.length_a   1.000
_cell.length_b   1.000
_cell.length_c   1.000
_cell.angle_alpha   90.00
_cell.angle_beta   90.00
_cell.angle_gamma   90.00
#
_symmetry.space_group_name_H-M   'P 1'
#
loop_
_entity.id
_entity.type
_entity.pdbx_description
1 polymer ?
#
loop_
_entity_poly.entity_id
_entity_poly.type
_entity_poly.pdbx_seq_one_letter_code
_entity_poly.pdbx_strand_id
1 'polypeptide(L)'
;MHKNYLERLQKLPITLILLISLICCIGFIVLYSAANSNLQPWAYKQIINFCIFLPLAIIIVLIDLRIIFRLSYIFYLCVLALLVAVELFGSTAMGGKRWIDIGIVKL
;
A
#
# COMPACT_ATOMS: atom_id res chain seq x y z
N MET A 1 -23.15 20.98 16.26
CA MET A 1 -22.78 19.71 15.59
C MET A 1 -21.96 20.00 14.31
N HIS A 2 -20.90 20.82 14.40
CA HIS A 2 -20.02 21.12 13.27
C HIS A 2 -18.76 20.29 13.45
N LYS A 3 -18.65 19.17 12.74
CA LYS A 3 -17.48 18.29 12.83
C LYS A 3 -16.27 19.04 12.29
N ASN A 4 -15.33 19.42 13.17
CA ASN A 4 -14.07 20.06 12.82
C ASN A 4 -13.15 19.06 12.08
N TYR A 5 -13.41 18.84 10.79
CA TYR A 5 -12.49 18.12 9.91
C TYR A 5 -11.13 18.83 9.83
N LEU A 6 -11.13 20.17 9.94
CA LEU A 6 -9.93 21.01 9.93
C LEU A 6 -9.00 20.72 11.11
N GLU A 7 -9.53 20.43 12.30
CA GLU A 7 -8.71 20.06 13.47
C GLU A 7 -8.04 18.68 13.29
N ARG A 8 -8.70 17.76 12.59
CA ARG A 8 -8.10 16.46 12.28
C ARG A 8 -6.98 16.58 11.25
N LEU A 9 -7.11 17.50 10.30
CA LEU A 9 -6.06 17.82 9.33
C LEU A 9 -4.85 18.50 9.99
N GLN A 10 -5.07 19.40 10.95
CA GLN A 10 -3.99 20.06 11.70
C GLN A 10 -3.22 19.13 12.64
N LYS A 11 -3.85 18.05 13.11
CA LYS A 11 -3.18 17.01 13.93
C LYS A 11 -2.34 16.04 13.10
N LEU A 12 -2.40 16.12 11.76
CA LEU A 12 -1.54 15.28 10.94
C LEU A 12 -0.09 15.75 11.09
N PRO A 13 0.86 14.83 11.34
CA PRO A 13 2.27 15.17 11.33
C PRO A 13 2.69 15.46 9.88
N ILE A 14 2.54 16.72 9.45
CA ILE A 14 2.91 17.19 8.11
C ILE A 14 4.38 16.82 7.82
N THR A 15 5.23 16.86 8.84
CA THR A 15 6.62 16.39 8.81
C THR A 15 6.74 14.93 8.35
N LEU A 16 5.87 14.04 8.80
CA LEU A 16 5.89 12.63 8.43
C LEU A 16 5.52 12.44 6.95
N ILE A 17 4.48 13.14 6.49
CA ILE A 17 4.04 13.10 5.08
C ILE A 17 5.17 13.61 4.17
N LEU A 18 5.81 14.72 4.55
CA LEU A 18 6.92 15.30 3.81
C LEU A 18 8.14 14.37 3.78
N LEU A 19 8.46 13.72 4.90
CA LEU A 19 9.57 12.76 5.00
C LEU A 19 9.32 11.53 4.13
N ILE A 20 8.10 10.98 4.14
CA ILE A 20 7.71 9.84 3.30
C ILE A 20 7.81 10.24 1.82
N SER A 21 7.34 11.42 1.46
CA SER A 21 7.45 11.95 0.09
C SER A 21 8.91 12.06 -0.35
N LEU A 22 9.79 12.58 0.51
CA LEU A 22 11.23 12.66 0.27
C LEU A 22 11.87 11.28 0.05
N ILE A 23 11.56 10.31 0.90
CA ILE A 23 12.05 8.94 0.77
C ILE A 23 11.58 8.31 -0.55
N CYS A 24 10.32 8.55 -0.95
CA CYS A 24 9.81 8.11 -2.25
C CYS A 24 10.57 8.77 -3.41
N CYS A 25 10.81 10.08 -3.37
CA CYS A 25 11.61 10.81 -4.36
C CYS A 25 13.04 10.23 -4.48
N ILE A 26 13.69 9.94 -3.36
CA ILE A 26 15.01 9.31 -3.36
C ILE A 26 14.94 7.90 -3.97
N GLY A 27 13.91 7.12 -3.63
CA GLY A 27 13.64 5.82 -4.25
C GLY A 27 13.52 5.91 -5.78
N PHE A 28 12.79 6.92 -6.30
CA PHE A 28 12.69 7.15 -7.74
C PHE A 28 14.05 7.43 -8.40
N ILE A 29 14.88 8.26 -7.77
CA ILE A 29 16.22 8.60 -8.26
C ILE A 29 17.13 7.37 -8.27
N VAL A 30 17.08 6.55 -7.22
CA VAL A 30 17.87 5.31 -7.12
C VAL A 30 17.44 4.30 -8.18
N LEU A 31 16.13 4.11 -8.40
CA LEU A 31 15.63 3.23 -9.45
C LEU A 31 16.00 3.72 -10.85
N TYR A 32 15.95 5.03 -11.09
CA TYR A 32 16.36 5.63 -12.35
C TYR A 32 17.86 5.43 -12.62
N SER A 33 18.70 5.56 -11.58
CA SER A 33 20.14 5.33 -11.65
C SER A 33 20.49 3.86 -11.89
N ALA A 34 19.85 2.95 -11.16
CA ALA A 34 20.08 1.50 -11.29
C ALA A 34 19.62 0.93 -12.64
N ALA A 35 18.70 1.61 -13.34
CA ALA A 35 18.16 1.17 -14.62
C ALA A 35 18.96 1.66 -15.85
N ASN A 36 20.12 2.29 -15.66
CA ASN A 36 21.05 2.68 -16.74
C ASN A 36 20.32 3.37 -17.92
N SER A 37 19.58 4.44 -17.61
CA SER A 37 18.76 5.26 -18.52
C SER A 37 17.58 4.58 -19.23
N ASN A 38 17.24 3.33 -18.89
CA ASN A 38 16.03 2.68 -19.38
C ASN A 38 14.87 2.84 -18.38
N LEU A 39 13.86 3.63 -18.74
CA LEU A 39 12.69 3.93 -17.89
C LEU A 39 11.72 2.75 -17.70
N GLN A 40 11.97 1.62 -18.36
CA GLN A 40 11.11 0.45 -18.34
C GLN A 40 11.84 -0.76 -17.74
N PRO A 41 11.20 -1.60 -16.90
CA PRO A 41 9.82 -1.57 -16.38
C PRO A 41 9.65 -1.14 -14.90
N TRP A 42 10.73 -0.87 -14.17
CA TRP A 42 10.70 -0.76 -12.70
C TRP A 42 10.25 0.62 -12.19
N ALA A 43 10.78 1.68 -12.79
CA ALA A 43 10.43 3.06 -12.41
C ALA A 43 8.93 3.35 -12.64
N TYR A 44 8.38 2.87 -13.76
CA TYR A 44 6.97 3.05 -14.10
C TYR A 44 6.00 2.41 -13.08
N LYS A 45 6.29 1.19 -12.62
CA LYS A 45 5.48 0.53 -11.58
C LYS A 45 5.52 1.28 -10.25
N GLN A 46 6.69 1.80 -9.86
CA GLN A 46 6.83 2.58 -8.64
C GLN A 46 6.05 3.90 -8.73
N ILE A 47 6.04 4.55 -9.89
CA ILE A 47 5.31 5.82 -10.10
C ILE A 47 3.81 5.59 -10.01
N ILE A 48 3.30 4.54 -10.66
CA ILE A 48 1.88 4.16 -10.58
C ILE A 48 1.49 3.86 -9.14
N ASN A 49 2.28 3.05 -8.44
CA ASN A 49 2.00 2.70 -7.05
C ASN A 49 1.96 3.96 -6.18
N PHE A 50 2.95 4.84 -6.28
CA PHE A 50 2.95 6.09 -5.52
C PHE A 50 1.73 6.97 -5.84
N CYS A 51 1.37 7.09 -7.12
CA CYS A 51 0.23 7.87 -7.56
C CYS A 51 -1.12 7.29 -7.08
N ILE A 52 -1.22 5.97 -6.89
CA ILE A 52 -2.40 5.29 -6.35
C ILE A 52 -2.43 5.36 -4.82
N PHE A 53 -1.32 5.08 -4.15
CA PHE A 53 -1.26 4.96 -2.69
C PHE A 53 -1.28 6.31 -1.96
N LEU A 54 -0.78 7.39 -2.58
CA LEU A 54 -0.81 8.72 -1.99
C LEU A 54 -2.25 9.24 -1.76
N PRO A 55 -3.16 9.27 -2.76
CA PRO A 55 -4.54 9.65 -2.53
C PRO A 55 -5.27 8.66 -1.63
N LEU A 56 -4.93 7.36 -1.69
CA LEU A 56 -5.51 6.34 -0.80
C LEU A 56 -5.17 6.64 0.67
N ALA A 57 -3.94 7.01 0.98
CA ALA A 57 -3.53 7.39 2.33
C ALA A 57 -4.30 8.61 2.84
N ILE A 58 -4.55 9.61 1.98
CA ILE A 58 -5.37 10.77 2.31
C ILE A 58 -6.80 10.34 2.62
N ILE A 59 -7.42 9.49 1.78
CA ILE A 59 -8.78 8.98 2.01
C ILE A 59 -8.87 8.23 3.33
N ILE A 60 -7.89 7.38 3.66
CA ILE A 60 -7.86 6.63 4.93
C ILE A 60 -7.85 7.57 6.14
N VAL A 61 -7.11 8.68 6.06
CA VAL A 61 -7.08 9.70 7.13
C VAL A 61 -8.44 10.40 7.31
N LEU A 62 -9.22 10.55 6.25
CA LEU A 62 -10.58 11.10 6.34
C LEU A 62 -11.57 10.12 7.00
N ILE A 63 -11.27 8.82 7.04
CA ILE A 63 -12.11 7.81 7.69
C ILE A 63 -11.93 7.91 9.21
N ASP A 64 -13.04 7.87 9.95
CA ASP A 64 -12.97 7.87 11.42
C ASP A 64 -12.36 6.56 11.93
N LEU A 65 -11.43 6.68 12.89
CA LEU A 65 -10.75 5.55 13.52
C LEU A 65 -11.72 4.47 14.02
N ARG A 66 -12.91 4.83 14.50
CA ARG A 66 -13.92 3.86 14.96
C ARG A 66 -14.42 2.94 13.85
N ILE A 67 -14.53 3.44 12.62
CA ILE A 67 -14.93 2.63 11.47
C ILE A 67 -13.82 1.63 11.16
N ILE A 68 -12.56 2.08 11.17
CA ILE A 68 -11.38 1.24 10.95
C ILE A 68 -11.31 0.12 11.99
N PHE A 69 -11.52 0.43 13.28
CA PHE A 69 -11.53 -0.57 14.35
C PHE A 69 -12.64 -1.62 14.19
N ARG A 70 -13.85 -1.23 13.74
CA ARG A 70 -14.91 -2.19 13.46
C ARG A 70 -14.57 -3.09 12.27
N LEU A 71 -14.00 -2.49 11.22
CA LEU A 71 -13.60 -3.20 10.01
C LEU A 71 -12.40 -4.13 10.24
N SER A 72 -11.58 -3.87 11.26
CA SER A 72 -10.40 -4.68 11.61
C SER A 72 -10.76 -6.16 11.86
N TYR A 73 -11.86 -6.44 12.56
CA TYR A 73 -12.32 -7.82 12.78
C TYR A 73 -12.67 -8.54 11.46
N ILE A 74 -13.33 -7.84 10.53
CA ILE A 74 -13.69 -8.38 9.21
C ILE A 74 -12.43 -8.61 8.37
N PHE A 75 -11.51 -7.65 8.34
CA PHE A 75 -10.24 -7.79 7.64
C PHE A 75 -9.39 -8.92 8.21
N TYR A 76 -9.38 -9.10 9.54
CA TYR A 76 -8.66 -10.19 10.18
C TYR A 76 -9.18 -11.56 9.73
N LEU A 77 -10.50 -11.76 9.73
CA LEU A 77 -11.11 -12.98 9.21
C LEU A 77 -10.86 -13.17 7.71
N CYS A 78 -10.89 -12.08 6.93
CA CYS A 78 -10.59 -12.10 5.51
C CYS A 78 -9.15 -12.56 5.25
N VAL A 79 -8.17 -12.03 6.00
CA VAL A 79 -6.76 -12.44 5.88
C VAL A 79 -6.58 -13.89 6.31
N LEU A 80 -7.23 -14.35 7.38
CA LEU A 80 -7.21 -15.76 7.77
C LEU A 80 -7.79 -16.67 6.67
N ALA A 81 -8.94 -16.30 6.09
CA ALA A 81 -9.54 -17.03 4.99
C ALA A 81 -8.62 -17.05 3.76
N LEU A 82 -7.97 -15.92 3.47
CA LEU A 82 -6.99 -15.83 2.38
C LEU A 82 -5.78 -16.74 2.64
N LEU A 83 -5.31 -16.84 3.89
CA LEU A 83 -4.21 -17.70 4.28
C LEU A 83 -4.53 -19.19 4.03
N VAL A 84 -5.74 -19.60 4.40
CA VAL A 84 -6.25 -20.95 4.08
C VAL A 84 -6.37 -21.13 2.57
N ALA A 85 -6.85 -20.12 1.84
CA ALA A 85 -6.94 -20.17 0.38
C ALA A 85 -5.56 -20.30 -0.31
N VAL A 86 -4.51 -19.64 0.20
CA VAL A 86 -3.11 -19.82 -0.28
C VAL A 86 -2.68 -21.27 -0.10
N GLU A 87 -3.02 -21.91 1.02
CA GLU A 87 -2.58 -23.28 1.27
C GLU A 87 -3.21 -24.29 0.29
N LEU A 88 -4.48 -24.05 -0.07
CA LEU A 88 -5.24 -24.87 -1.01
C LEU A 88 -4.86 -24.60 -2.47
N PHE A 89 -4.80 -23.32 -2.88
CA PHE A 89 -4.65 -22.89 -4.28
C PHE A 89 -3.29 -22.25 -4.62
N GLY A 90 -2.39 -22.11 -3.65
CA GLY A 90 -1.10 -21.44 -3.83
C GLY A 90 -0.14 -22.22 -4.72
N SER A 91 0.57 -21.48 -5.57
CA SER A 91 1.60 -22.04 -6.45
C SER A 91 2.89 -22.23 -5.66
N THR A 92 3.49 -23.41 -5.78
CA THR A 92 4.78 -23.72 -5.15
C THR A 92 5.91 -23.04 -5.91
N ALA A 93 6.51 -22.01 -5.34
CA ALA A 93 7.76 -21.43 -5.81
C ALA A 93 8.83 -21.60 -4.72
N MET A 94 9.91 -22.32 -5.04
CA MET A 94 11.04 -22.61 -4.13
C MET A 94 10.63 -23.20 -2.75
N GLY A 95 10.07 -24.41 -2.75
CA GLY A 95 9.92 -25.23 -1.54
C GLY A 95 8.83 -24.79 -0.55
N GLY A 96 8.03 -23.76 -0.87
CA GLY A 96 6.85 -23.36 -0.10
C GLY A 96 5.84 -22.60 -0.96
N LYS A 97 4.54 -22.78 -0.68
CA LYS A 97 3.46 -22.02 -1.32
C LYS A 97 3.39 -20.62 -0.70
N ARG A 98 4.02 -19.62 -1.34
CA ARG A 98 4.13 -18.25 -0.81
C ARG A 98 3.32 -17.21 -1.58
N TRP A 99 2.91 -17.55 -2.80
CA TRP A 99 2.23 -16.62 -3.69
C TRP A 99 0.98 -17.27 -4.28
N ILE A 100 -0.14 -16.56 -4.27
CA ILE A 100 -1.33 -16.98 -5.01
C ILE A 100 -1.15 -16.43 -6.42
N ASP A 101 -0.89 -17.33 -7.37
CA ASP A 101 -0.86 -16.99 -8.78
C ASP A 101 -2.28 -17.11 -9.35
N ILE A 102 -3.05 -16.02 -9.30
CA ILE A 102 -4.39 -15.93 -9.94
C ILE A 102 -4.27 -15.63 -11.45
N GLY A 103 -3.11 -15.85 -12.07
CA GLY A 103 -2.85 -15.65 -13.50
C GLY A 103 -2.68 -14.18 -13.93
N ILE A 104 -3.45 -13.25 -13.35
CA ILE A 104 -3.46 -11.81 -13.71
C ILE A 104 -2.63 -10.98 -12.71
N VAL A 105 -2.54 -11.41 -11.45
CA VAL A 105 -1.79 -10.74 -10.38
C VAL A 105 -1.11 -11.81 -9.53
N LYS A 106 0.17 -11.63 -9.21
CA LYS A 106 0.86 -12.44 -8.20
C LYS A 106 0.66 -11.76 -6.85
N LEU A 107 -0.11 -12.40 -5.97
CA LEU A 107 -0.34 -12.00 -4.58
C LEU A 107 0.67 -12.68 -3.67
#